data_AF-A0A523ATB9-F1
#
_entry.id   AF-A0A523ATB9-F1
#
_cell.length_a   1.000
_cell.length_b   1.000
_cell.length_c   1.000
_cell.angle_alpha   90.00
_cell.angle_beta   90.00
_cell.angle_gamma   90.00
#
_symmetry.space_group_name_H-M   'P 1'
#
loop_
_entity.id
_entity.type
_entity.pdbx_description
1 polymer ?
#
loop_
_entity_poly.entity_id
_entity_poly.type
_entity_poly.pdbx_seq_one_letter_code
_entity_poly.pdbx_strand_id
1 'polypeptide(L)'
;QRFGSRGERLVEAAKVLGGSEVKVGYGDYAVRLRPLPLIPLTLVLTLADEEFPASLEILFDESVSHYLNAEQVGMLVGLTAERLKDADELLG
;
A
#
# COMPACT_ATOMS: atom_id res chain seq x y z
N GLN A 1 7.11 4.77 6.98
CA GLN A 1 7.99 4.59 8.16
C GLN A 1 7.75 3.26 8.88
N ARG A 2 6.52 2.92 9.33
CA ARG A 2 6.21 1.66 10.07
C ARG A 2 6.78 0.38 9.45
N PHE A 3 6.68 0.23 8.13
CA PHE A 3 7.18 -0.94 7.39
C PHE A 3 8.63 -0.81 6.89
N GLY A 4 9.29 0.33 7.10
CA GLY A 4 10.53 0.70 6.40
C GLY A 4 11.77 -0.15 6.70
N SER A 5 11.72 -0.98 7.75
CA SER A 5 12.75 -1.97 8.10
C SER A 5 12.21 -3.40 8.19
N ARG A 6 10.90 -3.58 7.96
CA ARG A 6 10.14 -4.83 8.12
C ARG A 6 9.09 -4.92 7.01
N GLY A 7 9.57 -5.00 5.77
CA GLY A 7 8.70 -4.98 4.59
C GLY A 7 7.76 -6.18 4.49
N GLU A 8 8.15 -7.32 5.06
CA GLU A 8 7.30 -8.51 5.21
C GLU A 8 6.00 -8.21 5.97
N ARG A 9 6.04 -7.27 6.93
CA ARG A 9 4.84 -6.84 7.65
C ARG A 9 3.84 -6.10 6.78
N LEU A 10 4.30 -5.39 5.74
CA LEU A 10 3.38 -4.80 4.76
C LEU A 10 2.61 -5.90 4.03
N VAL A 11 3.28 -7.00 3.67
CA VAL A 11 2.67 -8.14 2.99
C VAL A 11 1.65 -8.82 3.90
N GLU A 12 1.99 -9.09 5.15
CA GLU A 12 1.07 -9.72 6.10
C GLU A 12 -0.13 -8.81 6.44
N ALA A 13 0.10 -7.53 6.68
CA ALA A 13 -0.98 -6.57 6.91
C ALA A 13 -1.91 -6.46 5.68
N ALA A 14 -1.34 -6.48 4.47
CA ALA A 14 -2.13 -6.48 3.24
C ALA A 14 -2.99 -7.76 3.12
N LYS A 15 -2.47 -8.93 3.47
CA LYS A 15 -3.23 -10.19 3.48
C LYS A 15 -4.41 -10.15 4.44
N VAL A 16 -4.26 -9.55 5.63
CA VAL A 16 -5.37 -9.34 6.58
C VAL A 16 -6.50 -8.53 5.96
N LEU A 17 -6.17 -7.56 5.09
CA LEU A 17 -7.13 -6.76 4.35
C LEU A 17 -7.65 -7.42 3.06
N GLY A 18 -7.38 -8.72 2.85
CA GLY A 18 -7.76 -9.45 1.64
C GLY A 18 -6.91 -9.12 0.41
N GLY A 19 -5.77 -8.46 0.63
CA GLY A 19 -4.76 -8.17 -0.37
C GLY A 19 -3.84 -9.34 -0.67
N SER A 20 -2.93 -9.11 -1.62
CA SER A 20 -1.89 -10.07 -1.97
C SER A 20 -0.59 -9.38 -2.34
N GLU A 21 0.53 -10.03 -2.07
CA GLU A 21 1.82 -9.64 -2.65
C GLU A 21 1.76 -9.70 -4.18
N VAL A 22 2.44 -8.77 -4.84
CA VAL A 22 2.58 -8.71 -6.28
C VAL A 22 4.03 -8.44 -6.65
N LYS A 23 4.44 -8.90 -7.84
CA LYS A 23 5.76 -8.58 -8.38
C LYS A 23 5.67 -7.33 -9.24
N VAL A 24 6.54 -6.38 -8.95
CA VAL A 24 6.77 -5.16 -9.72
C VAL A 24 8.24 -5.10 -10.11
N GLY A 25 8.58 -4.31 -11.12
CA GLY A 25 9.97 -4.20 -11.60
C GLY A 25 10.89 -3.35 -10.71
N TYR A 26 10.39 -2.81 -9.60
CA TYR A 26 11.11 -1.90 -8.72
C TYR A 26 10.54 -1.92 -7.29
N GLY A 27 11.32 -1.46 -6.31
CA GLY A 27 10.98 -1.56 -4.89
C GLY A 27 11.25 -2.96 -4.32
N ASP A 28 11.24 -3.06 -3.00
CA ASP A 28 11.59 -4.29 -2.27
C ASP A 28 10.36 -5.18 -2.03
N TYR A 29 9.21 -4.56 -1.74
CA TYR A 29 7.95 -5.24 -1.52
C TYR A 29 6.83 -4.53 -2.27
N ALA A 30 5.90 -5.30 -2.83
CA ALA A 30 4.68 -4.72 -3.37
C ALA A 30 3.46 -5.55 -3.06
N VAL A 31 2.35 -4.86 -2.79
CA VAL A 31 1.07 -5.48 -2.47
C VAL A 31 -0.04 -4.83 -3.28
N ARG A 32 -1.04 -5.63 -3.67
CA ARG A 32 -2.26 -5.13 -4.29
C ARG A 32 -3.42 -5.23 -3.32
N LEU A 33 -4.11 -4.11 -3.13
CA LEU A 33 -5.33 -3.97 -2.35
C LEU A 33 -6.50 -3.56 -3.25
N ARG A 34 -7.71 -3.88 -2.82
CA ARG A 34 -8.96 -3.37 -3.41
C ARG A 34 -9.80 -2.72 -2.32
N PRO A 35 -9.44 -1.49 -1.88
CA PRO A 35 -10.23 -0.79 -0.87
C PRO A 35 -11.66 -0.50 -1.35
N LEU A 36 -11.87 -0.47 -2.67
CA LEU A 36 -13.18 -0.50 -3.32
C LEU A 36 -13.18 -1.56 -4.43
N PRO A 37 -14.33 -2.17 -4.78
CA PRO A 37 -14.39 -3.31 -5.69
C PRO A 37 -13.75 -3.08 -7.07
N LEU A 38 -13.88 -1.86 -7.59
CA LEU A 38 -13.41 -1.47 -8.93
C LEU A 38 -12.13 -0.62 -8.92
N ILE A 39 -11.53 -0.38 -7.76
CA ILE A 39 -10.35 0.50 -7.64
C ILE A 39 -9.21 -0.29 -7.02
N PRO A 40 -8.39 -0.98 -7.84
CA PRO A 40 -7.20 -1.65 -7.36
C PRO A 40 -6.09 -0.63 -7.04
N LEU A 41 -5.47 -0.77 -5.88
CA LEU A 41 -4.29 -0.02 -5.48
C LEU A 41 -3.09 -0.93 -5.42
N THR A 42 -1.95 -0.49 -5.96
CA THR A 42 -0.68 -1.18 -5.75
C THR A 42 0.19 -0.32 -4.84
N LEU A 43 0.59 -0.86 -3.70
CA LEU A 43 1.53 -0.20 -2.81
C LEU A 43 2.91 -0.80 -3.04
N VAL A 44 3.90 0.04 -3.31
CA VAL A 44 5.30 -0.36 -3.52
C VAL A 44 6.12 0.26 -2.40
N LEU A 45 6.77 -0.59 -1.61
CA LEU A 45 7.66 -0.21 -0.53
C LEU A 45 9.10 -0.38 -0.99
N THR A 46 9.86 0.70 -0.86
CA THR A 46 11.32 0.68 -0.90
C THR A 46 11.81 0.83 0.53
N LEU A 47 12.65 -0.10 0.98
CA LEU A 47 13.25 -0.07 2.31
C LEU A 47 14.28 1.07 2.40
N ALA A 48 14.60 1.45 3.62
CA ALA A 48 15.70 2.39 3.85
C ALA A 48 17.04 1.71 3.55
N ASP A 49 17.96 2.47 2.96
CA ASP A 49 19.35 2.07 2.79
C ASP A 49 20.28 3.12 3.44
N GLU A 50 21.59 3.05 3.14
CA GLU A 50 22.58 3.97 3.70
C GLU A 50 22.44 5.41 3.18
N GLU A 51 21.78 5.61 2.03
CA GLU A 51 21.69 6.88 1.32
C GLU A 51 20.29 7.52 1.40
N PHE A 52 19.23 6.70 1.46
CA PHE A 52 17.84 7.14 1.38
C PHE A 52 16.92 6.51 2.45
N PRO A 53 15.93 7.28 2.97
CA PRO A 53 14.92 6.73 3.87
C PRO A 53 13.92 5.85 3.11
N ALA A 54 13.28 4.94 3.84
CA ALA A 54 12.22 4.10 3.30
C ALA A 54 11.06 4.93 2.73
N SER A 55 10.55 4.54 1.56
CA SER A 55 9.46 5.20 0.86
C SER A 55 8.33 4.20 0.56
N LEU A 56 7.10 4.69 0.53
CA LEU A 56 5.93 3.92 0.15
C LEU A 56 5.17 4.69 -0.93
N GLU A 57 5.10 4.13 -2.12
CA GLU A 57 4.36 4.67 -3.24
C GLU A 57 3.03 3.95 -3.38
N ILE A 58 1.98 4.69 -3.73
CA ILE A 58 0.64 4.15 -3.97
C ILE A 58 0.28 4.45 -5.42
N LEU A 59 0.12 3.39 -6.18
CA LEU A 59 -0.17 3.43 -7.61
C LEU A 59 -1.63 3.08 -7.85
N PHE A 60 -2.21 3.81 -8.79
CA PHE A 60 -3.56 3.62 -9.30
C PHE A 60 -3.46 3.28 -10.78
N ASP A 61 -4.40 2.50 -11.29
CA ASP A 61 -4.61 2.45 -12.73
C ASP A 61 -5.48 3.62 -13.21
N GLU A 62 -5.56 3.79 -14.53
CA GLU A 62 -6.31 4.88 -15.16
C GLU A 62 -7.79 4.90 -14.76
N SER A 63 -8.34 3.76 -14.33
CA SER A 63 -9.76 3.62 -14.02
C SER A 63 -10.20 4.46 -12.82
N VAL A 64 -9.28 4.83 -11.93
CA VAL A 64 -9.60 5.62 -10.73
C VAL A 64 -10.28 6.94 -11.08
N SER A 65 -9.86 7.58 -12.18
CA SER A 65 -10.37 8.88 -12.62
C SER A 65 -11.82 8.82 -13.13
N HIS A 66 -12.33 7.63 -13.45
CA HIS A 66 -13.73 7.43 -13.81
C HIS A 66 -14.66 7.38 -12.59
N TYR A 67 -14.12 7.10 -11.40
CA TYR A 67 -14.90 6.90 -10.19
C TYR A 67 -14.70 8.00 -9.15
N LEU A 68 -13.48 8.53 -9.03
CA LEU A 68 -13.09 9.43 -7.95
C LEU A 68 -12.38 10.68 -8.49
N ASN A 69 -12.69 11.83 -7.89
CA ASN A 69 -11.91 13.05 -8.10
C ASN A 69 -10.63 13.04 -7.24
N ALA A 70 -9.75 14.03 -7.43
CA ALA A 70 -8.47 14.10 -6.74
C ALA A 70 -8.58 14.13 -5.20
N GLU A 71 -9.57 14.84 -4.65
CA GLU A 71 -9.81 14.91 -3.21
C GLU A 71 -10.21 13.53 -2.65
N GLN A 72 -11.12 12.85 -3.35
CA GLN A 72 -11.58 11.51 -2.98
C GLN A 72 -10.47 10.46 -3.09
N VAL A 73 -9.58 10.59 -4.08
CA VAL A 73 -8.37 9.76 -4.17
C VAL A 73 -7.48 9.97 -2.95
N GLY A 74 -7.23 11.22 -2.55
CA GLY A 74 -6.49 11.54 -1.33
C GLY A 74 -7.11 10.93 -0.07
N MET A 75 -8.44 11.00 0.06
CA MET A 75 -9.16 10.36 1.16
C MET A 75 -9.00 8.83 1.14
N LEU A 76 -9.13 8.19 -0.04
CA LEU A 76 -8.99 6.74 -0.17
C LEU A 76 -7.58 6.28 0.21
N VAL A 77 -6.55 7.05 -0.15
CA VAL A 77 -5.16 6.83 0.29
C VAL A 77 -5.06 6.86 1.81
N GLY A 78 -5.55 7.92 2.44
CA GLY A 78 -5.48 8.06 3.90
C GLY A 78 -6.19 6.92 4.63
N LEU A 79 -7.40 6.56 4.17
CA LEU A 79 -8.14 5.42 4.72
C LEU A 79 -7.40 4.10 4.53
N THR A 80 -6.82 3.86 3.34
CA THR A 80 -6.04 2.65 3.07
C THR A 80 -4.81 2.56 3.99
N ALA A 81 -4.14 3.69 4.22
CA ALA A 81 -2.98 3.75 5.12
C ALA A 81 -3.35 3.45 6.58
N GLU A 82 -4.43 4.03 7.10
CA GLU A 82 -4.91 3.71 8.46
C GLU A 82 -5.33 2.25 8.57
N ARG A 83 -6.02 1.69 7.58
CA ARG A 83 -6.40 0.27 7.59
C ARG A 83 -5.21 -0.67 7.58
N LEU A 84 -4.15 -0.34 6.84
CA LEU A 84 -2.91 -1.11 6.87
C LEU A 84 -2.22 -1.04 8.23
N LYS A 85 -2.24 0.13 8.87
CA LYS A 85 -1.71 0.30 10.22
C LYS A 85 -2.52 -0.52 11.24
N ASP A 86 -3.84 -0.47 11.19
CA ASP A 86 -4.71 -1.26 12.07
C ASP A 86 -4.44 -2.76 11.87
N ALA A 87 -4.37 -3.22 10.63
CA ALA A 87 -4.08 -4.61 10.29
C ALA A 87 -2.70 -5.06 10.80
N ASP A 88 -1.70 -4.19 10.66
CA ASP A 88 -0.36 -4.41 11.18
C ASP A 88 -0.34 -4.54 12.72
N GLU A 89 -1.10 -3.71 13.42
CA GLU A 89 -1.23 -3.75 14.89
C GLU A 89 -1.91 -5.04 15.39
N LEU A 90 -2.82 -5.62 14.60
CA LEU A 90 -3.45 -6.92 14.93
C LEU A 90 -2.49 -8.11 14.83
N LEU A 91 -1.37 -7.97 14.11
CA LEU A 91 -0.37 -9.03 13.93
C LEU A 91 0.66 -9.09 15.08
N GLY A 92 0.60 -8.17 16.05
CA GLY A 92 1.60 -8.01 17.13
C GLY A 92 2.81 -7.22 16.68
#